data_AF-A0A354XZU4-F1
#
_entry.id   AF-A0A354XZU4-F1
#
_cell.length_a   1.000
_cell.length_b   1.000
_cell.length_c   1.000
_cell.angle_alpha   90.00
_cell.angle_beta   90.00
_cell.angle_gamma   90.00
#
_symmetry.space_group_name_H-M   'P 1'
#
loop_
_entity.id
_entity.type
_entity.pdbx_description
1 polymer ?
#
loop_
_entity_poly.entity_id
_entity_poly.type
_entity_poly.pdbx_seq_one_letter_code
_entity_poly.pdbx_strand_id
1 'polypeptide(L)'
;MVILLTVGVAGCSDDFLSASSTEKQEAGAPAYEGAILANLASAYQILLFDSYANQNYNSIPLMSDLRSDDIFKGGGDAGDQRQLYLLSLFTSTPQELPEGLWAILYSGIARANNA
;
A
#
# COMPACT_ATOMS: atom_id res chain seq x y z
N MET A 1 56.67 3.83 14.61
CA MET A 1 56.06 2.99 13.55
C MET A 1 55.18 1.86 14.11
N VAL A 2 54.83 1.84 15.40
CA VAL A 2 53.87 0.85 15.98
C VAL A 2 52.47 1.48 16.15
N ILE A 3 52.39 2.78 16.41
CA ILE A 3 51.14 3.53 16.64
C ILE A 3 50.29 3.70 15.37
N LEU A 4 50.91 3.80 14.19
CA LEU A 4 50.15 3.88 12.92
C LEU A 4 49.48 2.55 12.56
N LEU A 5 50.07 1.42 13.00
CA LEU A 5 49.57 0.09 12.67
C LEU A 5 48.33 -0.26 13.51
N THR A 6 48.23 0.26 14.74
CA THR A 6 47.09 -0.03 15.64
C THR A 6 45.81 0.73 15.25
N VAL A 7 45.92 1.89 14.60
CA VAL A 7 44.76 2.67 14.13
C VAL A 7 44.12 2.04 12.88
N GLY A 8 44.90 1.40 12.02
CA GLY A 8 44.40 0.78 10.79
C GLY A 8 43.52 -0.46 10.99
N VAL A 9 43.67 -1.16 12.12
CA VAL A 9 42.89 -2.39 12.41
C VAL A 9 41.61 -2.12 13.20
N ALA A 10 41.51 -0.96 13.88
CA ALA A 10 40.32 -0.58 14.66
C ALA A 10 39.24 0.16 13.86
N GLY A 11 39.54 0.59 12.62
CA GLY A 11 38.63 1.39 11.79
C GLY A 11 37.58 0.59 11.00
N CYS A 12 37.66 -0.74 10.99
CA CYS A 12 36.74 -1.62 10.26
C CYS A 12 35.93 -2.49 11.25
N SER A 13 35.26 -1.87 12.23
CA SER A 13 34.24 -2.61 12.99
C SER A 13 33.01 -2.84 12.09
N ASP A 14 32.29 -3.94 12.30
CA ASP A 14 31.08 -4.26 11.53
C ASP A 14 30.04 -3.12 11.60
N ASP A 15 30.03 -2.37 12.70
CA ASP A 15 29.17 -1.19 12.90
C ASP A 15 29.45 -0.04 11.91
N PHE A 16 30.67 0.10 11.38
CA PHE A 16 31.00 1.13 10.40
C PHE A 16 30.27 0.92 9.06
N LEU A 17 29.99 -0.34 8.72
CA LEU A 17 29.25 -0.72 7.51
C LEU A 17 27.75 -0.88 7.76
N SER A 18 27.32 -0.88 9.02
CA SER A 18 25.90 -1.01 9.37
C SER A 18 25.25 0.37 9.51
N ALA A 19 24.22 0.63 8.72
CA ALA A 19 23.33 1.77 8.88
C ALA A 19 21.91 1.26 9.07
N SER A 20 21.31 1.56 10.22
CA SER A 20 19.90 1.25 10.50
C SER A 20 19.02 2.45 10.16
N SER A 21 17.78 2.19 9.76
CA SER A 21 16.82 3.28 9.54
C SER A 21 16.39 3.91 10.87
N THR A 22 16.29 5.24 10.92
CA THR A 22 15.65 5.93 12.05
C THR A 22 14.14 6.07 11.88
N GLU A 23 13.60 5.70 10.72
CA GLU A 23 12.20 5.92 10.34
C GLU A 23 11.42 4.63 10.09
N LYS A 24 12.12 3.49 9.96
CA LYS A 24 11.53 2.19 9.65
C LYS A 24 11.95 1.16 10.68
N GLN A 25 11.00 0.29 11.02
CA GLN A 25 11.29 -0.88 11.84
C GLN A 25 12.15 -1.86 11.01
N GLU A 26 13.18 -2.41 11.64
CA GLU A 26 14.00 -3.46 11.04
C GLU A 26 13.21 -4.77 10.98
N ALA A 27 13.20 -5.42 9.81
CA ALA A 27 12.46 -6.66 9.63
C ALA A 27 13.02 -7.78 10.53
N GLY A 28 12.14 -8.44 11.30
CA GLY A 28 12.54 -9.50 12.22
C GLY A 28 13.16 -9.03 13.54
N ALA A 29 13.14 -7.72 13.82
CA ALA A 29 13.53 -7.20 15.12
C ALA A 29 12.59 -7.70 16.25
N PRO A 30 13.05 -7.74 17.52
CA PRO A 30 12.21 -8.13 18.64
C PRO A 30 10.96 -7.25 18.75
N ALA A 31 9.81 -7.89 19.00
CA ALA A 31 8.57 -7.16 19.23
C ALA A 31 8.62 -6.37 20.55
N TYR A 32 8.26 -5.10 20.48
CA TYR A 32 8.03 -4.23 21.63
C TYR A 32 6.73 -3.45 21.42
N GLU A 33 6.15 -2.91 22.50
CA GLU A 33 4.82 -2.30 22.46
C GLU A 33 4.64 -1.25 21.35
N GLY A 34 5.63 -0.36 21.19
CA GLY A 34 5.60 0.65 20.12
C GLY A 34 5.58 0.07 18.71
N ALA A 35 6.37 -0.99 18.45
CA ALA A 35 6.36 -1.67 17.15
C ALA A 35 5.02 -2.35 16.88
N ILE A 36 4.47 -3.05 17.89
CA ILE A 36 3.16 -3.74 17.80
C ILE A 36 2.04 -2.72 17.50
N LEU A 37 1.99 -1.61 18.22
CA LEU A 37 0.96 -0.59 18.03
C LEU A 37 1.09 0.09 16.66
N ALA A 38 2.31 0.33 16.18
CA ALA A 38 2.54 0.88 14.85
C ALA A 38 2.11 -0.10 13.74
N ASN A 39 2.44 -1.39 13.87
CA ASN A 39 2.00 -2.42 12.92
C ASN A 39 0.49 -2.57 12.90
N LEU A 40 -0.15 -2.58 14.08
CA LEU A 40 -1.61 -2.59 14.22
C LEU A 40 -2.25 -1.37 13.54
N ALA A 41 -1.73 -0.17 13.80
CA ALA A 41 -2.20 1.05 13.13
C ALA A 41 -2.03 0.97 11.60
N SER A 42 -0.92 0.40 11.13
CA SER A 42 -0.68 0.21 9.69
C SER A 42 -1.71 -0.73 9.04
N ALA A 43 -2.20 -1.74 9.77
CA ALA A 43 -3.25 -2.63 9.29
C ALA A 43 -4.59 -1.89 9.15
N TYR A 44 -4.95 -1.05 10.12
CA TYR A 44 -6.15 -0.21 10.07
C TYR A 44 -6.10 0.86 8.98
N GLN A 45 -4.91 1.39 8.65
CA GLN A 45 -4.74 2.45 7.66
C GLN A 45 -5.34 2.07 6.29
N ILE A 46 -5.40 0.77 5.96
CA ILE A 46 -5.95 0.30 4.69
C ILE A 46 -7.42 0.66 4.51
N LEU A 47 -8.18 0.79 5.61
CA LEU A 47 -9.58 1.21 5.57
C LEU A 47 -9.78 2.65 5.07
N LEU A 48 -8.71 3.45 4.99
CA LEU A 48 -8.75 4.82 4.48
C LEU A 48 -8.56 4.91 2.95
N PHE A 49 -8.27 3.80 2.28
CA PHE A 49 -7.94 3.76 0.85
C PHE A 49 -8.98 3.00 0.01
N ASP A 50 -10.23 2.94 0.47
CA ASP A 50 -11.30 2.13 -0.12
C ASP A 50 -12.07 2.80 -1.27
N SER A 51 -11.72 4.05 -1.62
CA SER A 51 -12.51 4.88 -2.55
C SER A 51 -11.79 5.23 -3.86
N TYR A 52 -10.45 5.27 -3.86
CA TYR A 52 -9.68 5.74 -5.01
C TYR A 52 -8.34 5.01 -5.14
N ALA A 53 -8.03 4.52 -6.35
CA ALA A 53 -6.76 3.86 -6.64
C ALA A 53 -6.45 3.87 -8.14
N ASN A 54 -5.17 3.90 -8.51
CA ASN A 54 -4.71 3.89 -9.91
C ASN A 54 -5.40 4.94 -10.79
N GLN A 55 -5.55 6.15 -10.25
CA GLN A 55 -6.22 7.28 -10.92
C GLN A 55 -7.72 7.05 -11.23
N ASN A 56 -8.34 6.09 -10.55
CA ASN A 56 -9.73 5.71 -10.75
C ASN A 56 -10.51 5.71 -9.43
N TYR A 57 -11.76 6.15 -9.49
CA TYR A 57 -12.71 5.97 -8.39
C TYR A 57 -13.15 4.51 -8.35
N ASN A 58 -12.79 3.82 -7.28
CA ASN A 58 -13.03 2.39 -7.12
C ASN A 58 -13.83 2.08 -5.86
N SER A 59 -14.66 3.02 -5.38
CA SER A 59 -15.46 2.82 -4.17
C SER A 59 -16.44 1.64 -4.34
N ILE A 60 -16.44 0.69 -3.39
CA ILE A 60 -17.30 -0.51 -3.45
C ILE A 60 -18.80 -0.14 -3.50
N PRO A 61 -19.33 0.77 -2.63
CA PRO A 61 -20.70 1.25 -2.76
C PRO A 61 -21.01 1.81 -4.16
N LEU A 62 -20.19 2.74 -4.64
CA LEU A 62 -20.39 3.37 -5.95
C LEU A 62 -20.42 2.34 -7.09
N MET A 63 -19.41 1.47 -7.14
CA MET A 63 -19.33 0.44 -8.18
C MET A 63 -20.46 -0.60 -8.10
N SER A 64 -21.02 -0.82 -6.91
CA SER A 64 -22.17 -1.70 -6.72
C SER A 64 -23.43 -1.05 -7.26
N ASP A 65 -23.68 0.22 -6.93
CA ASP A 65 -24.82 0.99 -7.41
C ASP A 65 -24.75 1.22 -8.94
N LEU A 66 -23.55 1.42 -9.49
CA LEU A 66 -23.35 1.53 -10.95
C LEU A 66 -23.71 0.26 -11.71
N ARG A 67 -23.71 -0.90 -11.03
CA ARG A 67 -24.16 -2.19 -11.59
C ARG A 67 -25.57 -2.57 -11.13
N SER A 68 -26.19 -1.76 -10.27
CA SER A 68 -27.63 -1.85 -10.03
C SER A 68 -28.37 -0.97 -11.05
N ASP A 69 -29.67 -0.86 -10.87
CA ASP A 69 -30.55 0.03 -11.62
C ASP A 69 -30.83 1.35 -10.88
N ASP A 70 -30.12 1.64 -9.78
CA ASP A 70 -30.37 2.82 -8.94
C ASP A 70 -29.78 4.12 -9.52
N ILE A 71 -28.65 4.04 -10.22
CA ILE A 71 -27.92 5.22 -10.73
C ILE A 71 -27.38 5.02 -12.14
N PHE A 72 -27.19 6.13 -12.84
CA PHE A 72 -26.36 6.19 -14.05
C PHE A 72 -24.94 6.65 -13.70
N LYS A 73 -23.95 6.25 -14.52
CA LYS A 73 -22.54 6.65 -14.33
C LYS A 73 -22.30 8.16 -14.30
N GLY A 74 -23.10 8.96 -15.02
CA GLY A 74 -22.94 10.42 -15.06
C GLY A 74 -21.57 10.88 -15.59
N GLY A 75 -20.97 11.88 -14.96
CA GLY A 75 -19.70 12.49 -15.39
C GLY A 75 -19.83 13.34 -16.66
N GLY A 76 -18.69 13.85 -17.15
CA GLY A 76 -18.67 14.74 -18.32
C GLY A 76 -18.91 14.02 -19.65
N ASP A 77 -18.27 12.87 -19.83
CA ASP A 77 -18.42 12.02 -21.01
C ASP A 77 -18.08 10.55 -20.70
N ALA A 78 -18.01 9.70 -21.74
CA ALA A 78 -17.70 8.28 -21.64
C ALA A 78 -16.23 7.99 -21.24
N GLY A 79 -15.31 8.93 -21.42
CA GLY A 79 -13.90 8.84 -21.07
C GLY A 79 -13.60 9.27 -19.63
N ASP A 80 -14.40 10.17 -19.08
CA ASP A 80 -14.35 10.56 -17.67
C ASP A 80 -14.63 9.34 -16.77
N GLN A 81 -13.59 8.77 -16.16
CA GLN A 81 -13.67 7.48 -15.47
C GLN A 81 -14.18 6.35 -16.38
N ARG A 82 -13.51 6.16 -17.53
CA ARG A 82 -13.81 5.13 -18.55
C ARG A 82 -14.15 3.74 -17.99
N GLN A 83 -13.42 3.26 -17.00
CA GLN A 83 -13.64 1.95 -16.39
C GLN A 83 -15.00 1.86 -15.67
N LEU A 84 -15.44 2.94 -15.02
CA LEU A 84 -16.78 3.02 -14.42
C LEU A 84 -17.88 3.06 -15.48
N TYR A 85 -17.62 3.73 -16.60
CA TYR A 85 -18.56 3.72 -17.73
C TYR A 85 -18.74 2.31 -18.29
N LEU A 86 -17.65 1.58 -18.52
CA LEU A 86 -17.69 0.17 -18.93
C LEU A 86 -18.39 -0.74 -17.93
N LEU A 87 -18.13 -0.50 -16.63
CA LEU A 87 -18.75 -1.25 -15.54
C LEU A 87 -20.28 -1.11 -15.58
N SER A 88 -20.78 0.13 -15.76
CA SER A 88 -22.22 0.42 -15.83
C SER A 88 -22.91 -0.20 -17.06
N LEU A 89 -22.14 -0.47 -18.12
CA LEU A 89 -22.64 -1.11 -19.33
C LEU A 89 -22.42 -2.62 -19.37
N PHE A 90 -21.82 -3.21 -18.32
CA PHE A 90 -21.44 -4.63 -18.30
C PHE A 90 -20.54 -5.04 -19.48
N THR A 91 -19.63 -4.14 -19.89
CA THR A 91 -18.72 -4.34 -21.05
C THR A 91 -17.23 -4.28 -20.67
N SER A 92 -16.91 -4.30 -19.37
CA SER A 92 -15.53 -4.30 -18.90
C SER A 92 -14.74 -5.50 -19.45
N THR A 93 -13.49 -5.24 -19.83
CA THR A 93 -12.51 -6.26 -20.22
C THR A 93 -11.47 -6.41 -19.11
N PRO A 94 -10.68 -7.51 -19.10
CA PRO A 94 -9.55 -7.66 -18.18
C PRO A 94 -8.55 -6.49 -18.18
N GLN A 95 -8.48 -5.69 -19.26
CA GLN A 95 -7.57 -4.55 -19.36
C GLN A 95 -8.21 -3.22 -18.93
N GLU A 96 -9.54 -3.15 -18.89
CA GLU A 96 -10.30 -1.94 -18.56
C GLU A 96 -11.23 -2.15 -17.36
N LEU A 97 -10.75 -2.85 -16.33
CA LEU A 97 -11.45 -2.98 -15.05
C LEU A 97 -10.81 -2.14 -13.93
N PRO A 98 -11.58 -1.73 -12.92
CA PRO A 98 -11.05 -1.02 -11.77
C PRO A 98 -10.29 -1.98 -10.83
N GLU A 99 -8.99 -2.19 -11.09
CA GLU A 99 -8.14 -3.16 -10.36
C GLU A 99 -7.56 -2.64 -9.03
N GLY A 100 -7.55 -1.33 -8.82
CA GLY A 100 -6.72 -0.72 -7.77
C GLY A 100 -7.07 -1.19 -6.34
N LEU A 101 -8.33 -1.49 -6.06
CA LEU A 101 -8.73 -2.00 -4.74
C LEU A 101 -8.19 -3.39 -4.44
N TRP A 102 -7.97 -4.24 -5.45
CA TRP A 102 -7.41 -5.57 -5.22
C TRP A 102 -6.06 -5.46 -4.52
N ALA A 103 -5.14 -4.67 -5.08
CA ALA A 103 -3.82 -4.46 -4.50
C ALA A 103 -3.89 -3.85 -3.09
N ILE A 104 -4.76 -2.86 -2.87
CA ILE A 104 -4.94 -2.20 -1.58
C ILE A 104 -5.44 -3.19 -0.52
N LEU A 105 -6.51 -3.91 -0.79
CA LEU A 105 -7.12 -4.84 0.17
C LEU A 105 -6.17 -6.01 0.48
N TYR A 106 -5.49 -6.58 -0.53
CA TYR A 106 -4.49 -7.61 -0.28
C TYR A 106 -3.26 -7.10 0.47
N SER A 107 -2.89 -5.83 0.32
CA SER A 107 -1.86 -5.23 1.17
C SER A 107 -2.31 -5.13 2.63
N GLY A 108 -3.59 -4.89 2.90
CA GLY A 108 -4.14 -4.93 4.26
C GLY A 108 -4.14 -6.31 4.88
N ILE A 109 -4.52 -7.33 4.10
CA ILE A 109 -4.40 -8.72 4.53
C ILE A 109 -2.94 -9.05 4.85
N ALA A 110 -2.01 -8.65 3.99
CA ALA A 110 -0.58 -8.86 4.22
C ALA A 110 -0.10 -8.15 5.49
N ARG A 111 -0.50 -6.89 5.73
CA ARG A 111 -0.15 -6.17 6.98
C ARG A 111 -0.70 -6.89 8.20
N ALA A 112 -1.97 -7.32 8.19
CA ALA A 112 -2.57 -8.04 9.31
C ALA A 112 -1.88 -9.39 9.58
N ASN A 113 -1.48 -10.12 8.53
CA ASN A 113 -0.79 -11.41 8.67
C ASN A 113 0.65 -11.28 9.21
N ASN A 114 1.28 -10.13 9.02
CA ASN A 114 2.67 -9.87 9.42
C ASN A 114 2.77 -8.89 10.61
N ALA A 115 1.64 -8.49 11.21
CA ALA A 115 1.57 -7.48 12.28
C ALA A 115 2.13 -7.98 13.60
#